data_AF-A0A382VX03-F1
#
_entry.id   AF-A0A382VX03-F1
#
_cell.length_a   1.000
_cell.length_b   1.000
_cell.length_c   1.000
_cell.angle_alpha   90.00
_cell.angle_beta   90.00
_cell.angle_gamma   90.00
#
_symmetry.space_group_name_H-M   'P 1'
#
loop_
_entity.id
_entity.type
_entity.pdbx_description
1 polymer ?
#
loop_
_entity_poly.entity_id
_entity_poly.type
_entity_poly.pdbx_seq_one_letter_code
_entity_poly.pdbx_strand_id
1 'polypeptide(L)'
;LSIIHWINDALMAIFFFFVTLEIKREFLQGELSNTKQALLPIIAAVGGMLVPALIYIFINIENPETLNGWAIPSATDIAFSLGVLSLLGSRVPLSLKVFLTALAIIDDLGAIIIIALFYSGDLYIKYLLLMLFAFVVLLILNKFNIKKFIPYLIVGLLMWDFTHQSGIHATISGVLLAITIPHRKKNKDFSLLIKIEHSISPYVAFGIMPLFAFANAGVSLEGLSLSSLFKQVPLGILLGLFIGKQLGVFLFSYVSIKLKLAQMPNNSNWYNLYGVGILTGI
;
A
#
# COMPACT_ATOMS: atom_id res chain seq x y z
N LEU A 1 14.73 0.73 20.94
CA LEU A 1 14.26 0.19 19.64
C LEU A 1 15.09 -1.02 19.29
N SER A 2 14.44 -2.11 18.88
CA SER A 2 15.15 -3.28 18.34
C SER A 2 15.73 -2.96 16.96
N ILE A 3 16.75 -3.70 16.54
CA ILE A 3 17.33 -3.57 15.19
C ILE A 3 16.25 -3.77 14.11
N ILE A 4 15.35 -4.72 14.32
CA ILE A 4 14.25 -5.02 13.39
C ILE A 4 13.27 -3.85 13.25
N HIS A 5 12.99 -3.11 14.32
CA HIS A 5 12.11 -1.93 14.24
C HIS A 5 12.73 -0.82 13.37
N TRP A 6 14.03 -0.59 13.50
CA TRP A 6 14.74 0.39 12.66
C TRP A 6 14.77 -0.02 11.19
N ILE A 7 15.02 -1.30 10.93
CA ILE A 7 14.98 -1.86 9.57
C ILE A 7 13.60 -1.65 8.97
N ASN A 8 12.53 -1.99 9.71
CA ASN A 8 11.16 -1.85 9.22
C ASN A 8 10.79 -0.39 8.97
N ASP A 9 11.09 0.52 9.90
CA ASP A 9 10.76 1.94 9.74
C ASP A 9 11.46 2.58 8.54
N ALA A 10 12.74 2.27 8.33
CA ALA A 10 13.52 2.84 7.24
C ALA A 10 13.14 2.22 5.88
N LEU A 11 13.08 0.89 5.80
CA LEU A 11 12.76 0.19 4.55
C LEU A 11 11.34 0.50 4.08
N MET A 12 10.37 0.48 5.00
CA MET A 12 8.97 0.75 4.64
C MET A 12 8.75 2.22 4.29
N ALA A 13 9.47 3.18 4.90
CA ALA A 13 9.40 4.57 4.46
C ALA A 13 9.88 4.74 3.01
N ILE A 14 10.93 4.03 2.60
CA ILE A 14 11.41 4.07 1.21
C ILE A 14 10.45 3.35 0.26
N PHE A 15 9.92 2.19 0.66
CA PHE A 15 8.92 1.46 -0.10
C PHE A 15 7.67 2.32 -0.35
N PHE A 16 7.10 2.91 0.69
CA PHE A 16 5.91 3.75 0.59
C PHE A 16 6.16 5.07 -0.14
N PHE A 17 7.38 5.61 -0.08
CA PHE A 17 7.79 6.69 -0.96
C PHE A 17 7.71 6.29 -2.44
N PHE A 18 8.29 5.14 -2.82
CA PHE A 18 8.23 4.64 -4.19
C PHE A 18 6.79 4.36 -4.65
N VAL A 19 6.03 3.60 -3.86
CA VAL A 19 4.63 3.25 -4.14
C VAL A 19 3.77 4.50 -4.32
N THR A 20 3.99 5.53 -3.50
CA THR A 20 3.25 6.78 -3.60
C THR A 20 3.66 7.61 -4.83
N LEU A 21 4.92 7.53 -5.29
CA LEU A 21 5.31 8.13 -6.58
C LEU A 21 4.60 7.44 -7.75
N GLU A 22 4.52 6.11 -7.71
CA GLU A 22 3.85 5.31 -8.74
C GLU A 22 2.35 5.66 -8.83
N ILE A 23 1.64 5.63 -7.71
CA ILE A 23 0.21 5.97 -7.70
C ILE A 23 -0.03 7.42 -8.14
N LYS A 24 0.82 8.36 -7.69
CA LYS A 24 0.75 9.75 -8.11
C LYS A 24 0.97 9.90 -9.62
N ARG A 25 1.89 9.13 -10.21
CA ARG A 25 2.08 9.10 -11.67
C ARG A 25 0.83 8.59 -12.37
N GLU A 26 0.25 7.50 -11.89
CA GLU A 26 -0.93 6.89 -12.51
C GLU A 26 -2.14 7.82 -12.49
N PHE A 27 -2.38 8.55 -11.38
CA PHE A 27 -3.44 9.56 -11.31
C PHE A 27 -3.19 10.76 -12.23
N LEU A 28 -1.94 11.18 -12.43
CA LEU A 28 -1.62 12.38 -13.20
C LEU A 28 -1.55 12.15 -14.72
N GLN A 29 -1.12 10.96 -15.16
CA GLN A 29 -0.89 10.69 -16.59
C GLN A 29 -1.11 9.23 -17.02
N GLY A 30 -1.53 8.34 -16.11
CA GLY A 30 -1.72 6.91 -16.39
C GLY A 30 -3.18 6.53 -16.62
N GLU A 31 -3.47 5.24 -16.48
CA GLU A 31 -4.82 4.69 -16.69
C GLU A 31 -5.82 5.14 -15.62
N LEU A 32 -5.33 5.61 -14.45
CA LEU A 32 -6.16 6.17 -13.37
C LEU A 32 -6.45 7.67 -13.55
N SER A 33 -6.02 8.28 -14.66
CA SER A 33 -6.37 9.68 -14.95
C SER A 33 -7.87 9.85 -15.28
N ASN A 34 -8.52 8.78 -15.75
CA ASN A 34 -9.97 8.77 -15.96
C ASN A 34 -10.69 8.40 -14.67
N THR A 35 -11.55 9.29 -14.19
CA THR A 35 -12.31 9.14 -12.94
C THR A 35 -13.07 7.82 -12.85
N LYS A 36 -13.73 7.37 -13.93
CA LYS A 36 -14.48 6.10 -13.92
C LYS A 36 -13.60 4.86 -13.88
N GLN A 37 -12.39 4.95 -14.44
CA GLN A 37 -11.41 3.86 -14.40
C GLN A 37 -10.68 3.85 -13.05
N ALA A 38 -10.42 5.03 -12.47
CA ALA A 38 -9.82 5.19 -11.15
C ALA A 38 -10.73 4.74 -10.00
N LEU A 39 -12.04 4.91 -10.14
CA LEU A 39 -13.02 4.48 -9.15
C LEU A 39 -13.04 2.96 -8.96
N LEU A 40 -12.73 2.18 -10.01
CA LEU A 40 -12.78 0.72 -9.91
C LEU A 40 -11.75 0.19 -8.88
N PRO A 41 -10.42 0.46 -8.99
CA PRO A 41 -9.45 0.08 -7.97
C PRO A 41 -9.80 0.59 -6.58
N ILE A 42 -10.29 1.83 -6.44
CA ILE A 42 -10.62 2.41 -5.14
C ILE A 42 -11.76 1.64 -4.48
N ILE A 43 -12.86 1.39 -5.20
CA ILE A 43 -14.02 0.66 -4.65
C ILE A 43 -13.66 -0.79 -4.37
N ALA A 44 -12.87 -1.41 -5.26
CA ALA A 44 -12.37 -2.76 -5.10
C ALA A 44 -11.47 -2.90 -3.85
N ALA A 45 -10.57 -1.94 -3.64
CA ALA A 45 -9.70 -1.85 -2.49
C ALA A 45 -10.50 -1.70 -1.18
N VAL A 46 -11.47 -0.77 -1.14
CA VAL A 46 -12.35 -0.63 0.03
C VAL A 46 -13.05 -1.95 0.38
N GLY A 47 -13.59 -2.67 -0.62
CA GLY A 47 -14.15 -4.01 -0.40
C GLY A 47 -13.10 -5.03 0.05
N GLY A 48 -11.92 -4.99 -0.58
CA GLY A 48 -10.76 -5.82 -0.29
C GLY A 48 -10.14 -5.58 1.09
N MET A 49 -10.41 -4.46 1.74
CA MET A 49 -10.00 -4.21 3.13
C MET A 49 -11.12 -4.54 4.12
N LEU A 50 -12.34 -4.10 3.81
CA LEU A 50 -13.50 -4.18 4.70
C LEU A 50 -13.94 -5.64 4.93
N VAL A 51 -14.03 -6.45 3.87
CA VAL A 51 -14.54 -7.82 3.99
C VAL A 51 -13.57 -8.72 4.78
N PRO A 52 -12.25 -8.73 4.54
CA PRO A 52 -11.31 -9.46 5.40
C PRO A 52 -11.35 -9.02 6.86
N ALA A 53 -11.43 -7.72 7.11
CA ALA A 53 -11.52 -7.18 8.46
C ALA A 53 -12.77 -7.69 9.19
N LEU A 54 -13.93 -7.66 8.53
CA LEU A 54 -15.18 -8.18 9.11
C LEU A 54 -15.12 -9.68 9.39
N ILE A 55 -14.51 -10.47 8.49
CA ILE A 55 -14.32 -11.92 8.71
C ILE A 55 -13.43 -12.16 9.92
N TYR A 56 -12.33 -11.41 10.04
CA TYR A 56 -11.42 -11.53 11.17
C TYR A 56 -12.09 -11.16 12.51
N ILE A 57 -12.82 -10.04 12.52
CA ILE A 57 -13.57 -9.57 13.70
C ILE A 57 -14.60 -10.62 14.11
N PHE A 58 -15.34 -11.18 13.16
CA PHE A 58 -16.35 -12.21 13.45
C PHE A 58 -15.74 -13.44 14.14
N ILE A 59 -14.56 -13.88 13.69
CA ILE A 59 -13.87 -15.05 14.26
C ILE A 59 -13.25 -14.74 15.64
N ASN A 60 -12.85 -13.48 15.88
CA ASN A 60 -12.17 -13.06 17.10
C ASN A 60 -13.07 -12.30 18.09
N ILE A 61 -14.39 -12.27 17.86
CA ILE A 61 -15.33 -11.43 18.62
C ILE A 61 -15.34 -11.71 20.13
N GLU A 62 -15.00 -12.93 20.52
CA GLU A 62 -14.98 -13.38 21.92
C GLU A 62 -13.71 -12.97 22.67
N ASN A 63 -12.65 -12.53 21.97
CA ASN A 63 -11.36 -12.24 22.57
C ASN A 63 -10.93 -10.77 22.31
N PRO A 64 -11.08 -9.88 23.32
CA PRO A 64 -10.71 -8.47 23.20
C PRO A 64 -9.25 -8.21 22.82
N GLU A 65 -8.32 -9.08 23.21
CA GLU A 65 -6.90 -8.90 22.89
C GLU A 65 -6.63 -9.12 21.41
N THR A 66 -7.28 -10.12 20.80
CA THR A 66 -7.06 -10.47 19.40
C THR A 66 -7.86 -9.61 18.44
N LEU A 67 -8.94 -8.95 18.89
CA LEU A 67 -9.71 -8.03 18.05
C LEU A 67 -8.88 -6.87 17.46
N ASN A 68 -7.81 -6.47 18.14
CA ASN A 68 -6.83 -5.50 17.65
C ASN A 68 -6.01 -6.02 16.45
N GLY A 69 -6.21 -7.24 15.97
CA GLY A 69 -5.55 -7.76 14.77
C GLY A 69 -6.32 -7.52 13.47
N TRP A 70 -7.45 -6.79 13.50
CA TRP A 70 -8.40 -6.74 12.37
C TRP A 70 -7.83 -6.16 11.06
N ALA A 71 -6.81 -5.31 11.14
CA ALA A 71 -6.16 -4.72 9.97
C ALA A 71 -5.13 -5.66 9.31
N ILE A 72 -4.72 -6.75 9.97
CA ILE A 72 -3.72 -7.70 9.46
C ILE A 72 -4.16 -8.32 8.11
N PRO A 73 -5.37 -8.90 7.97
CA PRO A 73 -5.79 -9.52 6.71
C PRO A 73 -6.21 -8.53 5.62
N SER A 74 -6.03 -7.22 5.84
CA SER A 74 -6.35 -6.18 4.87
C SER A 74 -5.17 -5.84 3.94
N ALA A 75 -3.94 -6.22 4.27
CA ALA A 75 -2.76 -5.98 3.43
C ALA A 75 -2.67 -6.97 2.26
N THR A 76 -1.98 -6.59 1.18
CA THR A 76 -1.71 -7.45 0.02
C THR A 76 -0.24 -7.31 -0.38
N ASP A 77 0.48 -8.43 -0.58
CA ASP A 77 1.87 -8.33 -1.08
C ASP A 77 1.89 -8.01 -2.58
N ILE A 78 2.08 -6.73 -2.91
CA ILE A 78 2.12 -6.25 -4.29
C ILE A 78 3.24 -6.89 -5.11
N ALA A 79 4.40 -7.12 -4.50
CA ALA A 79 5.59 -7.60 -5.20
C ALA A 79 5.40 -9.06 -5.57
N PHE A 80 4.86 -9.86 -4.65
CA PHE A 80 4.55 -11.26 -4.91
C PHE A 80 3.39 -11.40 -5.90
N SER A 81 2.32 -10.63 -5.72
CA SER A 81 1.14 -10.64 -6.60
C SER A 81 1.49 -10.28 -8.05
N LEU A 82 2.29 -9.23 -8.26
CA LEU A 82 2.79 -8.86 -9.59
C LEU A 82 3.80 -9.88 -10.12
N GLY A 83 4.61 -10.48 -9.26
CA GLY A 83 5.50 -11.58 -9.61
C GLY A 83 4.74 -12.75 -10.23
N VAL A 84 3.72 -13.26 -9.53
CA VAL A 84 2.84 -14.34 -10.04
C VAL A 84 2.14 -13.92 -11.33
N LEU A 85 1.58 -12.70 -11.39
CA LEU A 85 0.90 -12.20 -12.59
C LEU A 85 1.86 -12.07 -13.78
N SER A 86 3.13 -11.75 -13.54
CA SER A 86 4.15 -11.63 -14.59
C SER A 86 4.53 -12.99 -15.21
N LEU A 87 4.47 -14.07 -14.44
CA LEU A 87 4.69 -15.44 -14.93
C LEU A 87 3.63 -15.88 -15.95
N LEU A 88 2.44 -15.29 -15.92
CA LEU A 88 1.39 -15.53 -16.91
C LEU A 88 1.65 -14.82 -18.26
N GLY A 89 2.68 -13.98 -18.33
CA GLY A 89 3.22 -13.39 -19.56
C GLY A 89 2.22 -12.50 -20.30
N SER A 90 2.00 -12.80 -21.58
CA SER A 90 1.12 -12.07 -22.51
C SER A 90 -0.36 -12.43 -22.38
N ARG A 91 -0.71 -13.45 -21.60
CA ARG A 91 -2.11 -13.88 -21.41
C ARG A 91 -2.91 -12.89 -20.58
N VAL A 92 -2.23 -12.02 -19.82
CA VAL A 92 -2.85 -11.01 -18.96
C VAL A 92 -2.77 -9.64 -19.62
N PRO A 93 -3.91 -9.00 -19.93
CA PRO A 93 -3.99 -7.61 -20.36
C PRO A 93 -3.21 -6.64 -19.46
N LEU A 94 -2.55 -5.65 -20.07
CA LEU A 94 -1.84 -4.60 -19.33
C LEU A 94 -2.75 -3.85 -18.36
N SER A 95 -3.98 -3.59 -18.76
CA SER A 95 -5.01 -2.92 -17.93
C SER A 95 -5.28 -3.64 -16.61
N LEU A 96 -5.17 -4.97 -16.57
CA LEU A 96 -5.34 -5.76 -15.34
C LEU A 96 -4.11 -5.68 -14.44
N LYS A 97 -2.91 -5.61 -15.02
CA LYS A 97 -1.68 -5.37 -14.25
C LYS A 97 -1.78 -4.01 -13.55
N VAL A 98 -2.18 -2.97 -14.28
CA VAL A 98 -2.40 -1.63 -13.72
C VAL A 98 -3.51 -1.62 -12.68
N PHE A 99 -4.63 -2.32 -12.92
CA PHE A 99 -5.70 -2.46 -11.93
C PHE A 99 -5.23 -3.13 -10.63
N LEU A 100 -4.50 -4.26 -10.72
CA LEU A 100 -3.96 -4.95 -9.54
C LEU A 100 -2.95 -4.08 -8.80
N THR A 101 -2.03 -3.43 -9.51
CA THR A 101 -1.08 -2.50 -8.91
C THR A 101 -1.82 -1.38 -8.17
N ALA A 102 -2.77 -0.72 -8.82
CA ALA A 102 -3.54 0.36 -8.21
C ALA A 102 -4.30 -0.08 -6.96
N LEU A 103 -4.98 -1.24 -7.04
CA LEU A 103 -5.72 -1.81 -5.93
C LEU A 103 -4.79 -2.10 -4.74
N ALA A 104 -3.69 -2.82 -4.96
CA ALA A 104 -2.76 -3.19 -3.91
C ALA A 104 -2.11 -1.96 -3.25
N ILE A 105 -1.77 -0.93 -4.03
CA ILE A 105 -1.25 0.33 -3.48
C ILE A 105 -2.30 1.03 -2.61
N ILE A 106 -3.55 1.10 -3.06
CA ILE A 106 -4.64 1.74 -2.29
C ILE A 106 -4.91 0.95 -1.01
N ASP A 107 -4.92 -0.38 -1.07
CA ASP A 107 -5.05 -1.26 0.09
C ASP A 107 -3.93 -1.01 1.10
N ASP A 108 -2.67 -0.97 0.67
CA ASP A 108 -1.52 -0.76 1.56
C ASP A 108 -1.54 0.65 2.19
N LEU A 109 -1.82 1.68 1.39
CA LEU A 109 -1.96 3.05 1.90
C LEU A 109 -3.14 3.17 2.88
N GLY A 110 -4.26 2.53 2.57
CA GLY A 110 -5.43 2.45 3.44
C GLY A 110 -5.08 1.75 4.75
N ALA A 111 -4.37 0.63 4.69
CA ALA A 111 -3.94 -0.12 5.86
C ALA A 111 -3.01 0.72 6.75
N ILE A 112 -2.03 1.43 6.18
CA ILE A 112 -1.19 2.36 6.98
C ILE A 112 -2.05 3.42 7.67
N ILE A 113 -2.99 4.04 6.96
CA ILE A 113 -3.82 5.11 7.52
C ILE A 113 -4.65 4.56 8.69
N ILE A 114 -5.25 3.38 8.52
CA ILE A 114 -5.98 2.69 9.59
C ILE A 114 -5.04 2.42 10.76
N ILE A 115 -3.88 1.83 10.51
CA ILE A 115 -2.93 1.50 11.57
C ILE A 115 -2.48 2.77 12.30
N ALA A 116 -2.21 3.86 11.58
CA ALA A 116 -1.82 5.12 12.15
C ALA A 116 -2.92 5.79 13.00
N LEU A 117 -4.19 5.62 12.66
CA LEU A 117 -5.30 6.22 13.41
C LEU A 117 -5.73 5.39 14.62
N PHE A 118 -5.70 4.07 14.51
CA PHE A 118 -6.23 3.16 15.55
C PHE A 118 -5.14 2.56 16.44
N TYR A 119 -3.87 2.57 16.03
CA TYR A 119 -2.75 1.95 16.72
C TYR A 119 -1.60 2.93 16.97
N SER A 120 -1.84 4.23 16.84
CA SER A 120 -0.87 5.24 17.28
C SER A 120 -0.75 5.22 18.80
N GLY A 121 0.50 5.26 19.29
CA GLY A 121 0.80 5.36 20.71
C GLY A 121 0.65 6.80 21.22
N ASP A 122 1.33 7.11 22.33
CA ASP A 122 1.36 8.45 22.90
C ASP A 122 1.87 9.48 21.89
N LEU A 123 1.00 10.44 21.54
CA LEU A 123 1.31 11.47 20.55
C LEU A 123 2.11 12.61 21.18
N TYR A 124 3.33 12.80 20.71
CA TYR A 124 4.15 13.94 21.12
C TYR A 124 3.88 15.15 20.22
N ILE A 125 3.01 16.05 20.69
CA ILE A 125 2.53 17.25 19.97
C ILE A 125 3.68 18.07 19.37
N LYS A 126 4.81 18.21 20.09
CA LYS A 126 6.00 18.93 19.62
C LYS A 126 6.51 18.38 18.28
N TYR A 127 6.64 17.07 18.16
CA TYR A 127 7.13 16.43 16.95
C TYR A 127 6.09 16.45 15.83
N LEU A 128 4.80 16.42 16.18
CA LEU A 128 3.73 16.59 15.21
C LEU A 128 3.77 17.98 14.54
N LEU A 129 4.02 19.04 15.32
CA LEU A 129 4.19 20.39 14.79
C LEU A 129 5.44 20.51 13.90
N LEU A 130 6.56 19.87 14.29
CA LEU A 130 7.78 19.84 13.48
C LEU A 130 7.60 19.06 12.17
N MET A 131 6.88 17.93 12.21
CA MET A 131 6.48 17.18 11.02
C MET A 131 5.64 18.05 10.08
N LEU A 132 4.63 18.75 10.62
CA LEU A 132 3.78 19.64 9.82
C LEU A 132 4.59 20.80 9.22
N PHE A 133 5.50 21.38 9.98
CA PHE A 133 6.41 22.41 9.48
C PHE A 133 7.29 21.88 8.33
N ALA A 134 7.92 20.71 8.50
CA ALA A 134 8.73 20.09 7.45
C ALA A 134 7.89 19.80 6.18
N PHE A 135 6.65 19.33 6.35
CA PHE A 135 5.72 19.13 5.24
C PHE A 135 5.38 20.43 4.52
N VAL A 136 5.13 21.53 5.24
CA VAL A 136 4.90 22.86 4.64
C VAL A 136 6.14 23.32 3.86
N VAL A 137 7.35 23.09 4.37
CA VAL A 137 8.59 23.40 3.63
C VAL A 137 8.65 22.61 2.31
N LEU A 138 8.33 21.32 2.32
CA LEU A 138 8.26 20.50 1.10
C LEU A 138 7.24 21.05 0.09
N LEU A 139 6.07 21.48 0.55
CA LEU A 139 5.06 22.12 -0.29
C LEU A 139 5.55 23.44 -0.89
N ILE A 140 6.31 24.23 -0.12
CA ILE A 140 6.93 25.46 -0.61
C ILE A 140 7.98 25.15 -1.70
N LEU A 141 8.84 24.15 -1.49
CA LEU A 141 9.81 23.70 -2.50
C LEU A 141 9.12 23.27 -3.80
N ASN A 142 8.00 22.54 -3.69
CA ASN A 142 7.16 22.14 -4.82
C ASN A 142 6.56 23.35 -5.54
N LYS A 143 6.02 24.32 -4.78
CA LYS A 143 5.41 25.54 -5.33
C LYS A 143 6.42 26.37 -6.12
N PHE A 144 7.66 26.45 -5.66
CA PHE A 144 8.78 27.06 -6.39
C PHE A 144 9.33 26.18 -7.54
N ASN A 145 8.75 25.00 -7.76
CA ASN A 145 9.06 24.07 -8.83
C ASN A 145 10.56 23.68 -8.87
N ILE A 146 11.16 23.48 -7.70
CA ILE A 146 12.55 23.05 -7.60
C ILE A 146 12.67 21.63 -8.16
N LYS A 147 13.44 21.47 -9.25
CA LYS A 147 13.60 20.19 -9.99
C LYS A 147 14.77 19.33 -9.51
N LYS A 148 15.36 19.64 -8.35
CA LYS A 148 16.44 18.86 -7.72
C LYS A 148 15.85 18.04 -6.57
N PHE A 149 16.23 16.77 -6.45
CA PHE A 149 15.72 15.89 -5.40
C PHE A 149 16.34 16.16 -4.02
N ILE A 150 17.61 16.55 -3.95
CA ILE A 150 18.36 16.69 -2.70
C ILE A 150 17.65 17.56 -1.65
N PRO A 151 17.08 18.75 -1.97
CA PRO A 151 16.34 19.54 -0.99
C PRO A 151 15.12 18.80 -0.41
N TYR A 152 14.38 18.06 -1.23
CA TYR A 152 13.25 17.25 -0.76
C TYR A 152 13.72 16.11 0.11
N LEU A 153 14.82 15.44 -0.26
CA LEU A 153 15.38 14.33 0.52
C LEU A 153 15.83 14.80 1.92
N ILE A 154 16.53 15.93 2.02
CA ILE A 154 16.98 16.47 3.32
C ILE A 154 15.79 16.76 4.23
N VAL A 155 14.79 17.50 3.72
CA VAL A 155 13.60 17.83 4.50
C VAL A 155 12.76 16.58 4.80
N GLY A 156 12.71 15.62 3.88
CA GLY A 156 12.04 14.33 4.04
C GLY A 156 12.67 13.46 5.13
N LEU A 157 14.01 13.43 5.23
CA LEU A 157 14.72 12.73 6.30
C LEU A 157 14.45 13.36 7.68
N LEU A 158 14.42 14.70 7.75
CA LEU A 158 14.02 15.40 8.97
C LEU A 158 12.57 15.10 9.34
N MET A 159 11.66 15.11 8.35
CA MET A 159 10.27 14.76 8.56
C MET A 159 10.11 13.31 9.05
N TRP A 160 10.89 12.37 8.51
CA TRP A 160 10.90 10.97 8.94
C TRP A 160 11.34 10.83 10.40
N ASP A 161 12.40 11.51 10.81
CA ASP A 161 12.84 11.55 12.22
C ASP A 161 11.75 12.14 13.14
N PHE A 162 11.10 13.24 12.72
CA PHE A 162 10.00 13.81 13.48
C PHE A 162 8.79 12.87 13.55
N THR A 163 8.48 12.14 12.48
CA THR A 163 7.38 11.15 12.50
C THR A 163 7.69 10.03 13.48
N HIS A 164 8.92 9.51 13.47
CA HIS A 164 9.35 8.45 14.36
C HIS A 164 9.26 8.87 15.84
N GLN A 165 9.62 10.11 16.15
CA GLN A 165 9.52 10.65 17.52
C GLN A 165 8.08 11.09 17.91
N SER A 166 7.18 11.25 16.95
CA SER A 166 5.81 11.72 17.20
C SER A 166 4.83 10.64 17.68
N GLY A 167 5.21 9.35 17.61
CA GLY A 167 4.30 8.22 17.86
C GLY A 167 3.46 7.81 16.64
N ILE A 168 3.65 8.49 15.50
CA ILE A 168 3.06 8.13 14.20
C ILE A 168 4.00 7.15 13.47
N HIS A 169 3.41 6.31 12.62
CA HIS A 169 4.15 5.38 11.78
C HIS A 169 5.10 6.13 10.83
N ALA A 170 6.39 5.77 10.87
CA ALA A 170 7.43 6.43 10.09
C ALA A 170 7.21 6.33 8.56
N THR A 171 6.43 5.34 8.13
CA THR A 171 6.04 5.12 6.73
C THR A 171 5.27 6.29 6.12
N ILE A 172 4.49 7.02 6.93
CA ILE A 172 3.69 8.17 6.48
C ILE A 172 4.60 9.27 5.91
N SER A 173 5.81 9.44 6.45
CA SER A 173 6.74 10.44 5.94
C SER A 173 7.16 10.16 4.47
N GLY A 174 7.32 8.88 4.10
CA GLY A 174 7.57 8.47 2.72
C GLY A 174 6.42 8.87 1.79
N VAL A 175 5.19 8.62 2.21
CA VAL A 175 3.96 9.01 1.48
C VAL A 175 3.90 10.53 1.29
N LEU A 176 4.05 11.29 2.38
CA LEU A 176 4.00 12.75 2.34
C LEU A 176 5.11 13.33 1.45
N LEU A 177 6.33 12.80 1.53
CA LEU A 177 7.44 13.21 0.70
C LEU A 177 7.13 12.99 -0.79
N ALA A 178 6.63 11.81 -1.16
CA ALA A 178 6.28 11.48 -2.54
C ALA A 178 5.19 12.41 -3.12
N ILE A 179 4.16 12.73 -2.33
CA ILE A 179 3.11 13.67 -2.71
C ILE A 179 3.69 15.07 -3.00
N THR A 180 4.79 15.45 -2.35
CA THR A 180 5.44 16.76 -2.60
C THR A 180 6.39 16.77 -3.80
N ILE A 181 6.76 15.64 -4.40
CA ILE A 181 7.67 15.63 -5.55
C ILE A 181 6.98 16.19 -6.81
N PRO A 182 7.52 17.21 -7.49
CA PRO A 182 6.88 17.82 -8.65
C PRO A 182 6.84 16.89 -9.87
N HIS A 183 5.71 16.94 -10.58
CA HIS A 183 5.51 16.30 -11.88
C HIS A 183 5.55 17.35 -13.01
N ARG A 184 5.78 16.89 -14.24
CA ARG A 184 5.79 17.74 -15.43
C ARG A 184 4.42 18.35 -15.71
N LYS A 185 4.39 19.56 -16.29
CA LYS A 185 3.15 20.25 -16.71
C LYS A 185 2.75 19.94 -18.16
N LYS A 186 3.73 19.77 -19.06
CA LYS A 186 3.50 19.43 -20.47
C LYS A 186 4.10 18.06 -20.79
N ASN A 187 3.45 17.34 -21.72
CA ASN A 187 4.00 16.12 -22.26
C ASN A 187 5.34 16.44 -22.97
N LYS A 188 6.40 15.68 -22.62
CA LYS A 188 7.82 15.83 -23.00
C LYS A 188 8.72 16.68 -22.08
N ASP A 189 8.17 17.41 -21.11
CA ASP A 189 9.02 18.09 -20.12
C ASP A 189 9.68 17.08 -19.18
N PHE A 190 10.84 17.47 -18.63
CA PHE A 190 11.49 16.75 -17.54
C PHE A 190 10.54 16.63 -16.33
N SER A 191 10.33 15.40 -15.86
CA SER A 191 9.60 15.09 -14.64
C SER A 191 10.57 14.57 -13.57
N LEU A 192 10.66 15.28 -12.45
CA LEU A 192 11.45 14.82 -11.30
C LEU A 192 10.85 13.54 -10.71
N LEU A 193 9.52 13.47 -10.64
CA LEU A 193 8.77 12.29 -10.21
C LEU A 193 9.20 11.04 -10.99
N ILE A 194 9.08 11.05 -12.33
CA ILE A 194 9.42 9.88 -13.18
C ILE A 194 10.89 9.51 -13.03
N LYS A 195 11.79 10.51 -12.96
CA LYS A 195 13.23 10.25 -12.79
C LYS A 195 13.50 9.49 -11.50
N ILE A 196 12.95 9.94 -10.38
CA ILE A 196 13.18 9.32 -9.06
C ILE A 196 12.54 7.94 -9.02
N GLU A 197 11.30 7.83 -9.49
CA GLU A 197 10.55 6.58 -9.52
C GLU A 197 11.31 5.47 -10.28
N HIS A 198 11.77 5.75 -11.50
CA HIS A 198 12.60 4.80 -12.25
C HIS A 198 13.96 4.53 -11.59
N SER A 199 14.57 5.52 -10.95
CA SER A 199 15.86 5.35 -10.29
C SER A 199 15.74 4.44 -9.05
N ILE A 200 14.63 4.54 -8.30
CA ILE A 200 14.46 3.83 -7.03
C ILE A 200 13.85 2.44 -7.19
N SER A 201 13.03 2.23 -8.23
CA SER A 201 12.34 0.97 -8.53
C SER A 201 13.23 -0.29 -8.41
N PRO A 202 14.42 -0.39 -9.05
CA PRO A 202 15.24 -1.60 -8.94
C PRO A 202 15.76 -1.84 -7.52
N TYR A 203 16.08 -0.78 -6.77
CA TYR A 203 16.54 -0.91 -5.38
C TYR A 203 15.42 -1.38 -4.47
N VAL A 204 14.19 -0.92 -4.72
CA VAL A 204 13.02 -1.36 -3.96
C VAL A 204 12.75 -2.85 -4.24
N ALA A 205 12.68 -3.22 -5.51
CA ALA A 205 12.32 -4.57 -5.93
C ALA A 205 13.37 -5.63 -5.56
N PHE A 206 14.66 -5.33 -5.71
CA PHE A 206 15.74 -6.32 -5.53
C PHE A 206 16.55 -6.15 -4.24
N GLY A 207 16.37 -5.04 -3.50
CA GLY A 207 17.06 -4.78 -2.25
C GLY A 207 16.12 -4.70 -1.07
N ILE A 208 15.25 -3.69 -1.06
CA ILE A 208 14.41 -3.34 0.09
C ILE A 208 13.39 -4.43 0.40
N MET A 209 12.61 -4.87 -0.60
CA MET A 209 11.58 -5.90 -0.40
C MET A 209 12.18 -7.26 0.04
N PRO A 210 13.23 -7.80 -0.63
CA PRO A 210 13.86 -9.04 -0.17
C PRO A 210 14.47 -8.93 1.23
N LEU A 211 15.11 -7.80 1.56
CA LEU A 211 15.69 -7.59 2.89
C LEU A 211 14.61 -7.49 3.97
N PHE A 212 13.51 -6.78 3.68
CA PHE A 212 12.36 -6.68 4.57
C PHE A 212 11.73 -8.05 4.81
N ALA A 213 11.50 -8.83 3.74
CA ALA A 213 10.99 -10.19 3.83
C ALA A 213 11.94 -11.10 4.63
N PHE A 214 13.25 -11.03 4.36
CA PHE A 214 14.24 -11.82 5.11
C PHE A 214 14.25 -11.50 6.60
N ALA A 215 14.10 -10.23 6.98
CA ALA A 215 14.08 -9.82 8.38
C ALA A 215 12.79 -10.22 9.11
N ASN A 216 11.63 -10.23 8.43
CA ASN A 216 10.31 -10.39 9.08
C ASN A 216 9.64 -11.75 8.83
N ALA A 217 10.01 -12.50 7.80
CA ALA A 217 9.38 -13.79 7.47
C ALA A 217 9.91 -14.97 8.31
N GLY A 218 10.98 -14.78 9.07
CA GLY A 218 11.59 -15.80 9.91
C GLY A 218 10.74 -16.15 11.13
N VAL A 219 9.68 -16.94 10.94
CA VAL A 219 8.86 -17.48 12.03
C VAL A 219 9.34 -18.90 12.36
N SER A 220 9.62 -19.17 13.64
CA SER A 220 9.97 -20.53 14.08
C SER A 220 8.78 -21.46 13.87
N LEU A 221 9.01 -22.55 13.13
CA LEU A 221 8.03 -23.61 12.92
C LEU A 221 8.10 -24.69 14.00
N GLU A 222 9.04 -24.59 14.92
CA GLU A 222 9.27 -25.58 15.97
C GLU A 222 8.07 -25.62 16.93
N GLY A 223 7.48 -26.80 17.10
CA GLY A 223 6.29 -27.00 17.95
C GLY A 223 4.95 -26.62 17.31
N LEU A 224 4.92 -26.25 16.02
CA LEU A 224 3.65 -26.01 15.31
C LEU A 224 2.98 -27.33 14.89
N SER A 225 1.71 -27.48 15.29
CA SER A 225 0.82 -28.55 14.86
C SER A 225 -0.24 -28.03 13.88
N LEU A 226 -0.85 -28.93 13.10
CA LEU A 226 -2.02 -28.57 12.26
C LEU A 226 -3.17 -27.96 13.10
N SER A 227 -3.34 -28.38 14.36
CA SER A 227 -4.32 -27.79 15.27
C SER A 227 -4.03 -26.32 15.62
N SER A 228 -2.78 -25.86 15.45
CA SER A 228 -2.43 -24.46 15.66
C SER A 228 -3.01 -23.54 14.59
N LEU A 229 -3.27 -24.03 13.37
CA LEU A 229 -3.93 -23.27 12.30
C LEU A 229 -5.42 -23.01 12.58
N PHE A 230 -6.04 -23.84 13.41
CA PHE A 230 -7.45 -23.71 13.80
C PHE A 230 -7.66 -22.78 15.01
N LYS A 231 -6.59 -22.17 15.55
CA LYS A 231 -6.71 -21.12 16.56
C LYS A 231 -7.35 -19.87 15.94
N GLN A 232 -8.05 -19.09 16.76
CA GLN A 232 -8.84 -17.92 16.33
C GLN A 232 -8.05 -16.93 15.45
N VAL A 233 -6.81 -16.59 15.83
CA VAL A 233 -5.98 -15.63 15.07
C VAL A 233 -5.52 -16.19 13.71
N PRO A 234 -4.80 -17.34 13.63
CA PRO A 234 -4.42 -17.92 12.35
C PRO A 234 -5.61 -18.20 11.43
N LEU A 235 -6.71 -18.73 11.96
CA LEU A 235 -7.92 -19.01 11.19
C LEU A 235 -8.57 -17.72 10.67
N GLY A 236 -8.64 -16.68 11.49
CA GLY A 236 -9.13 -15.36 11.11
C GLY A 236 -8.30 -14.73 9.99
N ILE A 237 -6.98 -14.80 10.08
CA ILE A 237 -6.08 -14.29 9.04
C ILE A 237 -6.24 -15.09 7.76
N LEU A 238 -6.24 -16.43 7.84
CA LEU A 238 -6.35 -17.31 6.68
C LEU A 238 -7.68 -17.11 5.95
N LEU A 239 -8.81 -17.10 6.66
CA LEU A 239 -10.12 -16.88 6.04
C LEU A 239 -10.30 -15.43 5.55
N GLY A 240 -9.74 -14.46 6.27
CA GLY A 240 -9.74 -13.06 5.84
C GLY A 240 -8.98 -12.85 4.53
N LEU A 241 -7.75 -13.36 4.43
CA LEU A 241 -6.92 -13.25 3.23
C LEU A 241 -7.47 -14.11 2.08
N PHE A 242 -7.77 -15.38 2.32
CA PHE A 242 -8.16 -16.28 1.25
C PHE A 242 -9.59 -16.00 0.77
N ILE A 243 -10.58 -15.98 1.67
CA ILE A 243 -11.99 -15.82 1.30
C ILE A 243 -12.36 -14.33 1.25
N GLY A 244 -11.93 -13.57 2.25
CA GLY A 244 -12.32 -12.17 2.41
C GLY A 244 -11.87 -11.28 1.26
N LYS A 245 -10.59 -11.37 0.84
CA LYS A 245 -10.07 -10.55 -0.26
C LYS A 245 -10.76 -10.88 -1.57
N GLN A 246 -10.89 -12.18 -1.87
CA GLN A 246 -11.55 -12.66 -3.08
C GLN A 246 -12.99 -12.14 -3.16
N LEU A 247 -13.77 -12.33 -2.08
CA LEU A 247 -15.15 -11.86 -2.04
C LEU A 247 -15.25 -10.34 -2.04
N GLY A 248 -14.44 -9.65 -1.24
CA GLY A 248 -14.45 -8.20 -1.12
C GLY A 248 -14.14 -7.50 -2.43
N VAL A 249 -12.98 -7.83 -3.02
CA VAL A 249 -12.53 -7.24 -4.29
C VAL A 249 -13.51 -7.55 -5.41
N PHE A 250 -13.93 -8.81 -5.56
CA PHE A 250 -14.82 -9.21 -6.65
C PHE A 250 -16.22 -8.62 -6.50
N LEU A 251 -16.83 -8.70 -5.32
CA LEU A 251 -18.20 -8.23 -5.08
C LEU A 251 -18.31 -6.71 -5.28
N PHE A 252 -17.39 -5.94 -4.70
CA PHE A 252 -17.40 -4.48 -4.82
C PHE A 252 -17.11 -4.03 -6.25
N SER A 253 -16.18 -4.70 -6.95
CA SER A 253 -15.94 -4.47 -8.37
C SER A 253 -17.17 -4.81 -9.21
N TYR A 254 -17.83 -5.94 -8.96
CA TYR A 254 -19.02 -6.37 -9.67
C TYR A 254 -20.17 -5.37 -9.51
N VAL A 255 -20.46 -4.98 -8.27
CA VAL A 255 -21.54 -4.04 -7.95
C VAL A 255 -21.26 -2.67 -8.56
N SER A 256 -20.05 -2.13 -8.42
CA SER A 256 -19.70 -0.82 -8.98
C SER A 256 -19.79 -0.77 -10.51
N ILE A 257 -19.38 -1.84 -11.20
CA ILE A 257 -19.51 -1.96 -12.66
C ILE A 257 -20.99 -2.08 -13.06
N LYS A 258 -21.77 -2.89 -12.35
CA LYS A 258 -23.22 -3.06 -12.62
C LYS A 258 -24.00 -1.77 -12.39
N LEU A 259 -23.66 -0.99 -11.37
CA LEU A 259 -24.24 0.32 -11.07
C LEU A 259 -23.71 1.43 -12.00
N LYS A 260 -22.82 1.12 -12.94
CA LYS A 260 -22.18 2.08 -13.86
C LYS A 260 -21.38 3.20 -13.15
N LEU A 261 -20.97 2.96 -11.90
CA LEU A 261 -20.10 3.85 -11.14
C LEU A 261 -18.66 3.74 -11.63
N ALA A 262 -18.25 2.54 -12.02
CA ALA A 262 -16.91 2.24 -12.49
C ALA A 262 -16.95 1.44 -13.80
N GLN A 263 -15.82 1.40 -14.52
CA GLN A 263 -15.71 0.71 -15.80
C GLN A 263 -14.75 -0.47 -15.70
N MET A 264 -15.14 -1.59 -16.31
CA MET A 264 -14.29 -2.78 -16.43
C MET A 264 -12.96 -2.45 -17.13
N PRO A 265 -11.81 -3.03 -16.71
CA PRO A 265 -10.53 -2.79 -17.37
C PRO A 265 -10.58 -3.20 -18.85
N ASN A 266 -9.90 -2.44 -19.71
CA ASN A 266 -9.90 -2.68 -21.15
C ASN A 266 -9.42 -4.10 -21.49
N ASN A 267 -10.06 -4.77 -22.45
CA ASN A 267 -9.71 -6.14 -22.86
C ASN A 267 -9.75 -7.18 -21.72
N SER A 268 -10.55 -6.96 -20.67
CA SER A 268 -10.74 -7.91 -19.57
C SER A 268 -12.15 -8.51 -19.57
N ASN A 269 -12.30 -9.64 -18.87
CA ASN A 269 -13.57 -10.33 -18.66
C ASN A 269 -13.72 -10.68 -17.17
N TRP A 270 -14.89 -11.19 -16.77
CA TRP A 270 -15.20 -11.46 -15.36
C TRP A 270 -14.29 -12.53 -14.74
N TYR A 271 -13.85 -13.51 -15.53
CA TYR A 271 -12.90 -14.54 -15.09
C TYR A 271 -11.54 -13.95 -14.76
N ASN A 272 -11.04 -13.05 -15.60
CA ASN A 272 -9.77 -12.38 -15.37
C ASN A 272 -9.86 -11.47 -14.14
N LEU A 273 -10.98 -10.77 -13.94
CA LEU A 273 -11.20 -9.92 -12.76
C LEU A 273 -11.24 -10.77 -11.47
N TYR A 274 -11.91 -11.91 -11.49
CA TYR A 274 -11.90 -12.85 -10.37
C TYR A 274 -10.49 -13.42 -10.11
N GLY A 275 -9.75 -13.76 -11.17
CA GLY A 275 -8.37 -14.19 -11.07
C GLY A 275 -7.47 -13.16 -10.41
N VAL A 276 -7.65 -11.87 -10.71
CA VAL A 276 -6.97 -10.79 -9.98
C VAL A 276 -7.39 -10.75 -8.52
N GLY A 277 -8.68 -10.92 -8.21
CA GLY A 277 -9.17 -11.02 -6.83
C GLY A 277 -8.50 -12.13 -6.01
N ILE A 278 -8.18 -13.28 -6.62
CA ILE A 278 -7.40 -14.34 -5.96
C ILE A 278 -6.00 -13.85 -5.60
N LEU A 279 -5.34 -13.15 -6.52
CA LEU A 279 -3.98 -12.65 -6.29
C LEU A 279 -3.93 -11.60 -5.18
N THR A 280 -5.02 -10.87 -4.93
CA THR A 280 -5.07 -9.91 -3.81
C THR A 280 -5.07 -10.57 -2.43
N GLY A 281 -5.37 -11.88 -2.35
CA GLY A 281 -5.39 -12.65 -1.11
C GLY A 281 -4.06 -13.31 -0.74
N ILE A 282 -2.96 -12.90 -1.38
CA ILE A 282 -1.60 -13.35 -1.07
C ILE A 282 -0.95 -12.36 -0.10
#